data_AF-A0A1T5B997-F1
#
_entry.id   AF-A0A1T5B997-F1
#
_cell.length_a   1.000
_cell.length_b   1.000
_cell.length_c   1.000
_cell.angle_alpha   90.00
_cell.angle_beta   90.00
_cell.angle_gamma   90.00
#
_symmetry.space_group_name_H-M   'P 1'
#
loop_
_entity.id
_entity.type
_entity.pdbx_description
1 polymer ?
#
loop_
_entity_poly.entity_id
_entity_poly.type
_entity_poly.pdbx_seq_one_letter_code
_entity_poly.pdbx_strand_id
1 'polypeptide(L)'
;MRVRSYAAITMVPEQPAVISARYLSEEERITIAARHRCGVSLRSIAAGRGRAPSTVSRELRRNRNAAGQYRPHYAQNKARTRRQRPRQGKIAGLPELKAYVQAMLGRW
;
A
#
# COMPACT_ATOMS: atom_id res chain seq x y z
N MET A 1 -47.56 2.24 0.99
CA MET A 1 -46.35 2.63 1.77
C MET A 1 -45.17 1.81 1.22
N ARG A 2 -44.20 2.42 0.52
CA ARG A 2 -43.06 1.69 -0.10
C ARG A 2 -41.92 1.59 0.92
N VAL A 3 -41.63 0.39 1.39
CA VAL A 3 -40.45 0.11 2.23
C VAL A 3 -39.25 -0.04 1.30
N ARG A 4 -38.17 0.71 1.58
CA ARG A 4 -36.89 0.52 0.89
C ARG A 4 -36.21 -0.72 1.47
N SER A 5 -36.14 -1.80 0.69
CA SER A 5 -35.29 -2.94 0.99
C SER A 5 -33.86 -2.64 0.49
N TYR A 6 -32.92 -2.46 1.40
CA TYR A 6 -31.51 -2.40 1.04
C TYR A 6 -30.96 -3.82 0.92
N ALA A 7 -30.10 -4.06 -0.08
CA ALA A 7 -29.36 -5.32 -0.17
C ALA A 7 -28.51 -5.49 1.11
N ALA A 8 -28.42 -6.73 1.61
CA ALA A 8 -27.56 -7.03 2.75
C ALA A 8 -26.12 -6.60 2.43
N ILE A 9 -25.49 -5.86 3.34
CA ILE A 9 -24.07 -5.50 3.21
C ILE A 9 -23.27 -6.79 3.40
N THR A 10 -23.01 -7.50 2.31
CA THR A 10 -22.03 -8.58 2.28
C THR A 10 -20.66 -7.93 2.42
N MET A 11 -20.11 -7.92 3.64
CA MET A 11 -18.69 -7.60 3.84
C MET A 11 -17.86 -8.74 3.23
N VAL A 12 -17.65 -8.68 1.92
CA VAL A 12 -16.52 -9.39 1.33
C VAL A 12 -15.29 -8.69 1.87
N PRO A 13 -14.45 -9.34 2.69
CA PRO A 13 -13.22 -8.70 3.13
C PRO A 13 -12.38 -8.46 1.90
N GLU A 14 -12.28 -7.21 1.46
CA GLU A 14 -11.34 -6.81 0.42
C GLU A 14 -9.96 -7.09 1.00
N GLN A 15 -9.34 -8.19 0.53
CA GLN A 15 -8.01 -8.57 0.99
C GLN A 15 -7.06 -7.41 0.66
N PRO A 16 -6.40 -6.81 1.67
CA PRO A 16 -5.55 -5.65 1.42
C PRO A 16 -4.44 -6.07 0.46
N ALA A 17 -4.43 -5.47 -0.74
CA ALA A 17 -3.53 -5.88 -1.80
C ALA A 17 -2.06 -5.74 -1.38
N VAL A 18 -1.43 -6.85 -1.01
CA VAL A 18 0.02 -6.93 -0.78
C VAL A 18 0.70 -6.79 -2.13
N ILE A 19 1.38 -5.66 -2.33
CA ILE A 19 1.98 -5.32 -3.63
C ILE A 19 3.19 -6.23 -3.92
N SER A 20 4.10 -6.31 -2.96
CA SER A 20 5.28 -7.18 -2.97
C SER A 20 6.01 -7.05 -1.63
N ALA A 21 6.95 -7.96 -1.35
CA ALA A 21 7.78 -7.93 -0.16
C ALA A 21 8.58 -6.61 0.01
N ARG A 22 8.81 -5.86 -1.07
CA ARG A 22 9.50 -4.55 -1.00
C ARG A 22 8.69 -3.49 -0.23
N TYR A 23 7.36 -3.55 -0.29
CA TYR A 23 6.48 -2.54 0.30
C TYR A 23 5.88 -3.05 1.60
N LEU A 24 5.63 -2.14 2.54
CA LEU A 24 4.81 -2.45 3.70
C LEU A 24 3.36 -2.65 3.26
N SER A 25 2.67 -3.64 3.81
CA SER A 25 1.22 -3.81 3.70
C SER A 25 0.48 -2.84 4.63
N GLU A 26 -0.84 -2.74 4.46
CA GLU A 26 -1.67 -1.94 5.38
C GLU A 26 -1.69 -2.54 6.79
N GLU A 27 -1.79 -3.86 6.91
CA GLU A 27 -1.73 -4.58 8.18
C GLU A 27 -0.41 -4.37 8.91
N GLU A 28 0.71 -4.38 8.18
CA GLU A 28 2.02 -4.05 8.74
C GLU A 28 2.04 -2.63 9.31
N ARG A 29 1.46 -1.66 8.60
CA ARG A 29 1.37 -0.27 9.09
C ARG A 29 0.49 -0.14 10.33
N ILE A 30 -0.65 -0.85 10.37
CA ILE A 30 -1.55 -0.87 11.53
C ILE A 30 -0.81 -1.42 12.74
N THR A 31 -0.08 -2.52 12.57
CA THR A 31 0.67 -3.09 13.69
C THR A 31 1.83 -2.20 14.13
N ILE A 32 2.58 -1.60 13.20
CA ILE A 32 3.61 -0.62 13.53
C ILE A 32 3.00 0.51 14.38
N ALA A 33 1.82 1.02 14.01
CA ALA A 33 1.13 2.05 14.78
C ALA A 33 0.75 1.56 16.18
N ALA A 34 0.14 0.38 16.30
CA ALA A 34 -0.28 -0.19 17.58
C ALA A 34 0.92 -0.41 18.52
N ARG A 35 1.96 -1.11 18.06
CA ARG A 35 3.14 -1.38 18.87
C ARG A 35 3.92 -0.12 19.24
N HIS A 36 4.03 0.84 18.33
CA HIS A 36 4.67 2.12 18.62
C HIS A 36 3.92 2.91 19.70
N ARG A 37 2.57 2.87 19.71
CA ARG A 37 1.76 3.48 20.77
C ARG A 37 1.96 2.80 22.11
N CYS A 38 2.19 1.49 22.13
CA CYS A 38 2.54 0.75 23.34
C CYS A 38 4.01 0.95 23.80
N GLY A 39 4.77 1.88 23.19
CA GLY A 39 6.15 2.16 23.58
C GLY A 39 7.18 1.11 23.13
N VAL A 40 6.80 0.15 22.29
CA VAL A 40 7.72 -0.89 21.81
C VAL A 40 8.81 -0.27 20.94
N SER A 41 10.07 -0.66 21.18
CA SER A 41 11.21 -0.12 20.43
C SER A 41 11.13 -0.45 18.93
N LEU A 42 11.64 0.46 18.09
CA LEU A 42 11.63 0.29 16.63
C LEU A 42 12.30 -1.02 16.18
N ARG A 43 13.36 -1.44 16.88
CA ARG A 43 14.08 -2.69 16.61
C ARG A 43 13.20 -3.91 16.90
N SER A 44 12.48 -3.92 18.02
CA SER A 44 11.56 -5.01 18.39
C SER A 44 10.36 -5.10 17.44
N ILE A 45 9.80 -3.95 17.04
CA ILE A 45 8.72 -3.89 16.03
C ILE A 45 9.20 -4.52 14.71
N ALA A 46 10.41 -4.16 14.27
CA ALA A 46 10.97 -4.63 13.01
C ALA A 46 11.30 -6.13 13.05
N ALA A 47 11.91 -6.60 14.13
CA ALA A 47 12.23 -8.02 14.35
C ALA A 47 10.98 -8.89 14.29
N GLY A 48 9.89 -8.49 14.97
CA GLY A 48 8.63 -9.22 14.95
C GLY A 48 7.90 -9.25 13.60
N ARG A 49 8.46 -8.61 12.56
CA ARG A 49 7.92 -8.59 11.19
C ARG A 49 8.93 -8.98 10.11
N GLY A 50 10.13 -9.43 10.50
CA GLY A 50 11.19 -9.73 9.53
C GLY A 50 11.58 -8.52 8.69
N ARG A 51 11.50 -7.30 9.27
CA ARG A 51 11.86 -6.06 8.60
C ARG A 51 13.14 -5.47 9.17
N ALA A 52 13.82 -4.65 8.37
CA ALA A 52 14.92 -3.84 8.86
C ALA A 52 14.40 -2.72 9.80
N PRO A 53 15.07 -2.42 10.92
CA PRO A 53 14.71 -1.30 11.79
C PRO A 53 14.65 0.06 11.07
N SER A 54 15.50 0.23 10.04
CA SER A 54 15.50 1.41 9.18
C SER A 54 14.20 1.57 8.37
N THR A 55 13.52 0.48 8.03
CA THR A 55 12.21 0.51 7.35
C THR A 55 11.15 1.11 8.26
N VAL A 56 11.05 0.62 9.50
CA VAL A 56 10.08 1.13 10.49
C VAL A 56 10.36 2.59 10.83
N SER A 57 11.63 2.95 11.05
CA SER A 57 12.05 4.33 11.31
C SER A 57 11.68 5.27 10.15
N ARG A 58 11.99 4.88 8.90
CA ARG A 58 11.66 5.68 7.70
C ARG A 58 10.15 5.80 7.51
N GLU A 59 9.37 4.75 7.77
CA GLU A 59 7.91 4.77 7.68
C GLU A 59 7.32 5.82 8.65
N LEU A 60 7.67 5.72 9.93
CA LEU A 60 7.19 6.64 10.96
C LEU A 60 7.64 8.08 10.67
N ARG A 61 8.90 8.29 10.29
CA ARG A 61 9.40 9.64 10.00
C ARG A 61 8.70 10.28 8.79
N ARG A 62 8.47 9.53 7.71
CA ARG A 62 7.92 10.04 6.44
C ARG A 62 6.41 10.31 6.47
N ASN A 63 5.68 9.67 7.40
CA ASN A 63 4.21 9.67 7.41
C ASN A 63 3.61 10.22 8.72
N ARG A 64 4.38 10.97 9.51
CA ARG A 64 3.83 11.80 10.60
C ARG A 64 3.06 13.00 10.02
N ASN A 65 1.97 13.39 10.69
CA ASN A 65 1.29 14.65 10.41
C ASN A 65 2.03 15.83 11.07
N ALA A 66 1.54 17.05 10.88
CA ALA A 66 2.12 18.27 11.48
C ALA A 66 2.14 18.22 13.01
N ALA A 67 1.17 17.52 13.63
CA ALA A 67 1.12 17.28 15.08
C ALA A 67 2.03 16.11 15.54
N GLY A 68 2.86 15.55 14.67
CA GLY A 68 3.79 14.47 15.00
C GLY A 68 3.14 13.08 15.17
N GLN A 69 1.83 12.95 14.92
CA GLN A 69 1.08 11.70 15.03
C GLN A 69 1.20 10.85 13.76
N TYR A 70 1.35 9.54 13.94
CA TYR A 70 1.36 8.56 12.86
C TYR A 70 -0.02 7.91 12.68
N ARG A 71 -0.55 7.95 11.46
CA ARG A 71 -1.86 7.38 11.09
C ARG A 71 -1.68 6.32 9.97
N PRO A 72 -1.95 5.04 10.24
CA PRO A 72 -1.59 3.95 9.30
C PRO A 72 -2.36 4.01 7.98
N HIS A 73 -3.68 4.24 8.00
CA HIS A 73 -4.50 4.36 6.78
C HIS A 73 -4.09 5.57 5.92
N TYR A 74 -3.71 6.69 6.57
CA TYR A 74 -3.20 7.85 5.85
C TYR A 74 -1.87 7.54 5.16
N ALA A 75 -0.97 6.83 5.85
CA ALA A 75 0.30 6.38 5.28
C ALA A 75 0.09 5.42 4.10
N GLN A 76 -0.88 4.50 4.19
CA GLN A 76 -1.26 3.62 3.09
C GLN A 76 -1.79 4.39 1.88
N ASN A 77 -2.70 5.34 2.09
CA ASN A 77 -3.22 6.21 1.02
C ASN A 77 -2.12 7.04 0.36
N LYS A 78 -1.18 7.59 1.14
CA LYS A 78 0.01 8.28 0.60
C LYS A 78 0.90 7.33 -0.20
N ALA A 79 1.13 6.11 0.28
CA ALA A 79 1.93 5.13 -0.45
C ALA A 79 1.27 4.77 -1.79
N ARG A 80 -0.06 4.57 -1.82
CA ARG A 80 -0.82 4.33 -3.05
C ARG A 80 -0.68 5.50 -4.02
N THR A 81 -0.89 6.72 -3.54
CA THR A 81 -0.78 7.94 -4.36
C THR A 81 0.63 8.12 -4.93
N ARG A 82 1.68 7.94 -4.13
CA ARG A 82 3.08 8.04 -4.57
C ARG A 82 3.47 6.97 -5.60
N ARG A 83 2.82 5.81 -5.56
CA ARG A 83 3.06 4.71 -6.51
C ARG A 83 2.37 4.95 -7.86
N GLN A 84 1.30 5.74 -7.89
CA GLN A 84 0.67 6.10 -9.15
C GLN A 84 1.71 6.77 -10.04
N ARG A 85 1.86 6.26 -11.26
CA ARG A 85 2.73 6.82 -12.28
C ARG A 85 1.82 7.52 -13.30
N PRO A 86 1.49 8.80 -13.09
CA PRO A 86 0.49 9.50 -13.90
C PRO A 86 0.92 9.73 -15.36
N ARG A 87 2.22 9.57 -15.66
CA ARG A 87 2.72 9.68 -17.03
C ARG A 87 2.31 8.46 -17.85
N GLN A 88 1.76 8.71 -19.03
CA GLN A 88 1.51 7.67 -20.03
C GLN A 88 2.82 6.90 -20.28
N GLY A 89 2.75 5.57 -20.13
CA GLY A 89 3.90 4.71 -20.42
C GLY A 89 4.20 4.70 -21.93
N LYS A 90 5.47 4.51 -22.31
CA LYS A 90 5.90 4.51 -23.73
C LYS A 90 5.04 3.57 -24.59
N ILE A 91 4.78 2.36 -24.11
CA ILE A 91 3.95 1.36 -24.81
C ILE A 91 2.50 1.84 -24.98
N ALA A 92 1.94 2.56 -24.01
CA ALA A 92 0.58 3.06 -24.08
C ALA A 92 0.43 4.29 -24.99
N GLY A 93 1.52 5.03 -25.24
CA GLY A 93 1.53 6.21 -26.12
C GLY A 93 1.97 5.94 -27.55
N LEU A 94 2.57 4.78 -27.83
CA LEU A 94 3.11 4.42 -29.15
C LEU A 94 2.46 3.10 -29.61
N PRO A 95 1.40 3.16 -30.44
CA PRO A 95 0.70 1.97 -30.93
C PRO A 95 1.62 0.98 -31.65
N GLU A 96 2.58 1.48 -32.43
CA GLU A 96 3.58 0.67 -33.14
C GLU A 96 4.46 -0.13 -32.17
N LEU A 97 4.93 0.52 -31.10
CA LEU A 97 5.70 -0.13 -30.05
C LEU A 97 4.87 -1.19 -29.32
N LYS A 98 3.59 -0.92 -29.07
CA LYS A 98 2.68 -1.91 -28.46
C LYS A 98 2.53 -3.15 -29.34
N ALA A 99 2.26 -2.97 -30.64
CA ALA A 99 2.15 -4.07 -31.58
C ALA A 99 3.44 -4.89 -31.65
N TYR A 100 4.60 -4.22 -31.71
CA TYR A 100 5.91 -4.87 -31.71
C TYR A 100 6.14 -5.74 -30.47
N VAL A 101 5.90 -5.19 -29.28
CA VAL A 101 6.05 -5.92 -28.01
C VAL A 101 5.09 -7.12 -27.95
N GLN A 102 3.85 -6.97 -28.39
CA GLN A 102 2.87 -8.06 -28.42
C GLN A 102 3.29 -9.18 -29.38
N ALA A 103 3.80 -8.84 -30.57
CA ALA A 103 4.33 -9.82 -31.52
C ALA A 103 5.55 -10.58 -30.96
N MET A 104 6.41 -9.90 -30.18
CA MET A 104 7.55 -10.54 -29.54
C MET A 104 7.13 -11.50 -28.42
N LEU A 105 6.10 -11.16 -27.64
CA LEU A 105 5.58 -12.04 -26.59
C LEU A 105 4.95 -13.33 -27.13
N GLY A 106 4.37 -13.30 -28.33
CA GLY A 106 3.79 -14.50 -28.97
C GLY A 106 4.82 -15.45 -29.59
N ARG A 107 6.12 -15.11 -29.55
CA ARG A 107 7.22 -15.94 -30.07
C ARG A 107 7.94 -16.76 -28.99
N TRP A 108 7.58 -16.58 -27.73
CA TRP A 108 8.09 -17.32 -26.57
C TRP A 108 7.01 -18.27 -26.06
#